data_AF-A0A6N7I310-F1
#
_entry.id   AF-A0A6N7I310-F1
#
_cell.length_a   1.000
_cell.length_b   1.000
_cell.length_c   1.000
_cell.angle_alpha   90.00
_cell.angle_beta   90.00
_cell.angle_gamma   90.00
#
_symmetry.space_group_name_H-M   'P 1'
#
loop_
_entity.id
_entity.type
_entity.pdbx_description
1 polymer ?
#
loop_
_entity_poly.entity_id
_entity_poly.type
_entity_poly.pdbx_seq_one_letter_code
_entity_poly.pdbx_strand_id
1 'polypeptide(L)'
;MNATTVADPRPGHYMHGLDVLRVICSIAVVYNHLANWARLNEHGFLVADAVEGGIIGPLHLNELAGFIGVGAFLLISGVVVTHVAFAERPSQFVARRGVRLMPALWVAVLIAWLLVTNGLLSANQPADADDLWKNALLLNFSIPDSSSVLGVTWTLTVQVVFYAFLAACIPLLRRWPWLPAAIAASGISVLISFTNTVDSIPMHHLRTIVTFLPVVFIGQLVSLVRKRKINPLAGVALGAVHFWLGVRAVLTWEDTPDGPGYARTLLLLLLILVLCSKASGRIARARWVSVLAKRTYAIYLLHVPMAFPVLRLLTPEIGFGWAILVSLLAIAVGAELLYRFVEQPIAGAYRHWERRRASRSGKDRHDGHTVSVPYSPVTVKGTGERPSPTGAAPGVPHRPQQAVRERR
;
A
#
# COMPACT_ATOMS: atom_id res chain seq x y z
N MET A 1 4.88 26.21 -33.67
CA MET A 1 4.08 25.18 -32.98
C MET A 1 4.93 24.58 -31.85
N ASN A 2 4.82 25.14 -30.64
CA ASN A 2 5.50 24.62 -29.46
C ASN A 2 4.46 23.91 -28.59
N ALA A 3 4.59 22.58 -28.46
CA ALA A 3 3.77 21.78 -27.57
C ALA A 3 4.13 22.12 -26.12
N THR A 4 3.29 22.91 -25.47
CA THR A 4 3.32 23.17 -24.03
C THR A 4 3.07 21.88 -23.27
N THR A 5 4.12 21.35 -22.66
CA THR A 5 4.07 20.36 -21.59
C THR A 5 3.12 20.84 -20.50
N VAL A 6 2.02 20.11 -20.31
CA VAL A 6 1.09 20.32 -19.21
C VAL A 6 1.86 20.09 -17.91
N ALA A 7 2.06 21.17 -17.15
CA ALA A 7 2.73 21.14 -15.86
C ALA A 7 1.96 20.24 -14.87
N ASP A 8 2.67 19.26 -14.32
CA ASP A 8 2.22 18.38 -13.23
C ASP A 8 1.83 19.25 -12.01
N PRO A 9 0.65 19.04 -11.38
CA PRO A 9 0.29 19.78 -10.17
C PRO A 9 1.33 19.48 -9.08
N ARG A 10 1.97 20.53 -8.55
CA ARG A 10 3.05 20.46 -7.55
C ARG A 10 2.85 19.31 -6.55
N PRO A 11 3.80 18.35 -6.46
CA PRO A 11 3.61 17.18 -5.62
C PRO A 11 3.69 17.58 -4.16
N GLY A 12 2.60 17.39 -3.41
CA GLY A 12 2.74 17.21 -1.96
C GLY A 12 3.74 16.08 -1.74
N HIS A 13 4.87 16.39 -1.10
CA HIS A 13 6.07 15.54 -0.94
C HIS A 13 5.79 14.03 -1.11
N TYR A 14 6.09 13.49 -2.30
CA TYR A 14 6.00 12.06 -2.55
C TYR A 14 6.98 11.32 -1.63
N MET A 15 6.47 10.39 -0.83
CA MET A 15 7.26 9.71 0.21
C MET A 15 8.03 8.52 -0.38
N HIS A 16 9.09 8.80 -1.13
CA HIS A 16 9.96 7.80 -1.76
C HIS A 16 10.46 6.70 -0.81
N GLY A 17 10.77 7.05 0.43
CA GLY A 17 11.20 6.06 1.43
C GLY A 17 10.14 5.03 1.82
N LEU A 18 8.85 5.33 1.66
CA LEU A 18 7.79 4.33 1.87
C LEU A 18 7.73 3.31 0.74
N ASP A 19 8.15 3.67 -0.48
CA ASP A 19 8.23 2.70 -1.58
C ASP A 19 9.36 1.70 -1.35
N VAL A 20 10.50 2.15 -0.84
CA VAL A 20 11.59 1.25 -0.40
C VAL A 20 11.08 0.28 0.64
N LEU A 21 10.40 0.80 1.67
CA LEU A 21 9.88 -0.04 2.74
C LEU A 21 8.88 -1.06 2.20
N ARG A 22 7.95 -0.67 1.32
CA ARG A 22 7.00 -1.61 0.67
C ARG A 22 7.70 -2.74 -0.10
N VAL A 23 8.78 -2.42 -0.81
CA VAL A 23 9.58 -3.42 -1.53
C VAL A 23 10.20 -4.41 -0.54
N ILE A 24 10.86 -3.91 0.51
CA ILE A 24 11.44 -4.76 1.56
C ILE A 24 10.36 -5.63 2.20
N CYS A 25 9.18 -5.08 2.50
CA CYS A 25 8.06 -5.82 3.06
C CYS A 25 7.58 -6.93 2.13
N SER A 26 7.44 -6.65 0.83
CA SER A 26 7.01 -7.68 -0.13
C SER A 26 8.01 -8.83 -0.23
N ILE A 27 9.31 -8.54 -0.17
CA ILE A 27 10.36 -9.57 -0.16
C ILE A 27 10.28 -10.38 1.13
N ALA A 28 10.11 -9.72 2.29
CA ALA A 28 9.96 -10.41 3.57
C ALA A 28 8.75 -11.34 3.61
N VAL A 29 7.60 -10.93 3.03
CA VAL A 29 6.40 -11.79 2.94
C VAL A 29 6.65 -13.01 2.07
N VAL A 30 7.28 -12.84 0.89
CA VAL A 30 7.61 -13.95 0.00
C VAL A 30 8.60 -14.89 0.68
N TYR A 31 9.67 -14.36 1.28
CA TYR A 31 10.66 -15.11 2.03
C TYR A 31 10.01 -15.95 3.13
N ASN A 32 9.16 -15.35 3.97
CA ASN A 32 8.51 -16.06 5.08
C ASN A 32 7.71 -17.28 4.57
N HIS A 33 6.95 -17.13 3.49
CA HIS A 33 6.15 -18.24 2.96
C HIS A 33 7.00 -19.32 2.29
N LEU A 34 8.09 -18.94 1.61
CA LEU A 34 9.04 -19.92 1.05
C LEU A 34 9.78 -20.68 2.14
N ALA A 35 10.24 -19.99 3.19
CA ALA A 35 10.89 -20.60 4.34
C ALA A 35 9.95 -21.52 5.12
N ASN A 36 8.70 -21.09 5.32
CA ASN A 36 7.67 -21.93 5.94
C ASN A 36 7.37 -23.17 5.10
N TRP A 37 7.25 -23.02 3.77
CA TRP A 37 7.05 -24.17 2.88
C TRP A 37 8.23 -25.16 2.96
N ALA A 38 9.47 -24.65 2.96
CA ALA A 38 10.66 -25.49 3.10
C ALA A 38 10.65 -26.29 4.41
N ARG A 39 10.36 -25.61 5.53
CA ARG A 39 10.26 -26.23 6.86
C ARG A 39 9.18 -27.31 6.92
N LEU A 40 7.99 -27.04 6.40
CA LEU A 40 6.86 -27.98 6.41
C LEU A 40 7.07 -29.19 5.50
N ASN A 41 7.97 -29.11 4.52
CA ASN A 41 8.32 -30.19 3.61
C ASN A 41 9.73 -30.74 3.88
N GLU A 42 10.29 -30.47 5.07
CA GLU A 42 11.57 -30.99 5.54
C GLU A 42 12.78 -30.70 4.61
N HIS A 43 12.73 -29.57 3.91
CA HIS A 43 13.83 -29.10 3.06
C HIS A 43 14.72 -28.10 3.80
N GLY A 44 16.03 -28.34 3.77
CA GLY A 44 17.03 -27.37 4.23
C GLY A 44 17.03 -26.12 3.34
N PHE A 45 17.03 -24.95 3.97
CA PHE A 45 17.05 -23.67 3.25
C PHE A 45 18.07 -22.72 3.87
N LEU A 46 19.27 -22.68 3.28
CA LEU A 46 20.41 -21.90 3.79
C LEU A 46 20.09 -20.42 4.05
N VAL A 47 19.23 -19.81 3.23
CA VAL A 47 18.82 -18.41 3.43
C VAL A 47 17.94 -18.28 4.67
N ALA A 48 17.04 -19.24 4.92
CA ALA A 48 16.24 -19.25 6.14
C ALA A 48 17.13 -19.44 7.37
N ASP A 49 18.06 -20.40 7.33
CA ASP A 49 18.99 -20.64 8.43
C ASP A 49 19.85 -19.39 8.75
N ALA A 50 20.32 -18.69 7.72
CA ALA A 50 21.11 -17.47 7.88
C ALA A 50 20.28 -16.31 8.47
N VAL A 51 19.02 -16.15 8.05
CA VAL A 51 18.13 -15.11 8.59
C VAL A 51 17.70 -15.45 10.01
N GLU A 52 17.39 -16.72 10.28
CA GLU A 52 17.01 -17.21 11.61
C GLU A 52 18.17 -17.08 12.59
N GLY A 53 19.34 -17.61 12.27
CA GLY A 53 20.53 -17.58 13.13
C GLY A 53 21.17 -16.19 13.23
N GLY A 54 21.10 -15.38 12.17
CA GLY A 54 21.79 -14.08 12.11
C GLY A 54 20.95 -12.89 12.57
N ILE A 55 19.63 -12.92 12.39
CA ILE A 55 18.75 -11.77 12.65
C ILE A 55 17.66 -12.13 13.64
N ILE A 56 16.86 -13.16 13.38
CA ILE A 56 15.65 -13.45 14.17
C ILE A 56 16.02 -13.93 15.57
N GLY A 57 16.91 -14.92 15.69
CA GLY A 57 17.36 -15.51 16.94
C GLY A 57 18.03 -14.49 17.86
N PRO A 58 19.11 -13.79 17.43
CA PRO A 58 19.81 -12.83 18.28
C PRO A 58 18.91 -11.69 18.78
N LEU A 59 17.99 -11.21 17.93
CA LEU A 59 17.07 -10.13 18.27
C LEU A 59 15.77 -10.63 18.94
N HIS A 60 15.60 -11.94 19.11
CA HIS A 60 14.41 -12.59 19.66
C HIS A 60 13.12 -12.09 18.98
N LEU A 61 13.15 -11.97 17.66
CA LEU A 61 12.02 -11.54 16.84
C LEU A 61 10.99 -12.67 16.67
N ASN A 62 9.88 -12.36 16.02
CA ASN A 62 8.90 -13.37 15.63
C ASN A 62 9.52 -14.38 14.63
N GLU A 63 9.13 -15.66 14.78
CA GLU A 63 9.60 -16.77 13.97
C GLU A 63 9.33 -16.54 12.47
N LEU A 64 10.25 -16.99 11.63
CA LEU A 64 10.20 -16.87 10.16
C LEU A 64 10.06 -15.44 9.60
N ALA A 65 10.14 -14.41 10.44
CA ALA A 65 9.88 -13.02 10.09
C ALA A 65 8.46 -12.77 9.56
N GLY A 66 7.49 -13.61 9.93
CA GLY A 66 6.10 -13.53 9.46
C GLY A 66 5.47 -12.17 9.72
N PHE A 67 5.62 -11.66 10.95
CA PHE A 67 5.10 -10.34 11.30
C PHE A 67 5.81 -9.18 10.61
N ILE A 68 7.08 -9.33 10.20
CA ILE A 68 7.88 -8.21 9.66
C ILE A 68 7.21 -7.65 8.40
N GLY A 69 6.82 -8.52 7.47
CA GLY A 69 6.17 -8.12 6.24
C GLY A 69 4.76 -7.56 6.48
N VAL A 70 3.94 -8.30 7.24
CA VAL A 70 2.54 -7.94 7.50
C VAL A 70 2.43 -6.66 8.33
N GLY A 71 3.12 -6.59 9.48
CA GLY A 71 3.10 -5.45 10.38
C GLY A 71 3.58 -4.16 9.69
N ALA A 72 4.61 -4.27 8.84
CA ALA A 72 5.10 -3.11 8.10
C ALA A 72 4.12 -2.63 7.01
N PHE A 73 3.45 -3.54 6.28
CA PHE A 73 2.39 -3.14 5.35
C PHE A 73 1.23 -2.44 6.06
N LEU A 74 0.81 -2.96 7.23
CA LEU A 74 -0.25 -2.35 8.05
C LEU A 74 0.15 -0.95 8.54
N LEU A 75 1.38 -0.78 9.03
CA LEU A 75 1.93 0.53 9.41
C LEU A 75 1.96 1.51 8.23
N ILE A 76 2.50 1.08 7.08
CA ILE A 76 2.56 1.91 5.86
C ILE A 76 1.16 2.31 5.42
N SER A 77 0.21 1.38 5.46
CA SER A 77 -1.17 1.66 5.10
C SER A 77 -1.79 2.70 6.02
N GLY A 78 -1.61 2.58 7.34
CA GLY A 78 -2.02 3.60 8.30
C GLY A 78 -1.47 4.99 7.93
N VAL A 79 -0.17 5.07 7.59
CA VAL A 79 0.46 6.34 7.19
C VAL A 79 -0.16 6.90 5.90
N VAL A 80 -0.19 6.11 4.83
CA VAL A 80 -0.56 6.58 3.49
C VAL A 80 -2.06 6.85 3.40
N VAL A 81 -2.89 5.99 3.98
CA VAL A 81 -4.33 6.07 3.83
C VAL A 81 -4.88 7.22 4.68
N THR A 82 -4.39 7.41 5.91
CA THR A 82 -4.68 8.62 6.68
C THR A 82 -4.22 9.86 5.97
N HIS A 83 -3.05 9.85 5.32
CA HIS A 83 -2.58 11.00 4.56
C HIS A 83 -3.59 11.41 3.47
N VAL A 84 -4.09 10.45 2.70
CA VAL A 84 -5.00 10.73 1.58
C VAL A 84 -6.43 11.05 2.06
N ALA A 85 -6.88 10.51 3.20
CA ALA A 85 -8.22 10.78 3.76
C ALA A 85 -8.51 12.29 4.01
N PHE A 86 -7.48 13.11 4.23
CA PHE A 86 -7.65 14.56 4.35
C PHE A 86 -8.14 15.23 3.06
N ALA A 87 -7.87 14.65 1.88
CA ALA A 87 -8.17 15.24 0.58
C ALA A 87 -9.45 14.70 -0.09
N GLU A 88 -9.99 13.57 0.38
CA GLU A 88 -11.07 12.85 -0.33
C GLU A 88 -12.38 12.83 0.46
N ARG A 89 -13.52 12.91 -0.24
CA ARG A 89 -14.84 12.69 0.40
C ARG A 89 -14.99 11.21 0.81
N PRO A 90 -15.80 10.87 1.82
CA PRO A 90 -15.98 9.46 2.27
C PRO A 90 -16.31 8.48 1.14
N SER A 91 -17.29 8.80 0.29
CA SER A 91 -17.67 7.94 -0.84
C SER A 91 -16.55 7.80 -1.88
N GLN A 92 -15.87 8.90 -2.18
CA GLN A 92 -14.73 8.91 -3.11
C GLN A 92 -13.54 8.11 -2.56
N PHE A 93 -13.29 8.20 -1.26
CA PHE A 93 -12.27 7.43 -0.57
C PHE A 93 -12.53 5.94 -0.72
N VAL A 94 -13.73 5.47 -0.36
CA VAL A 94 -14.10 4.04 -0.46
C VAL A 94 -14.00 3.56 -1.91
N ALA A 95 -14.58 4.29 -2.86
CA ALA A 95 -14.57 3.90 -4.28
C ALA A 95 -13.15 3.77 -4.84
N ARG A 96 -12.24 4.72 -4.53
CA ARG A 96 -10.84 4.66 -4.97
C ARG A 96 -10.07 3.46 -4.39
N ARG A 97 -10.42 2.99 -3.18
CA ARG A 97 -9.77 1.81 -2.57
C ARG A 97 -10.38 0.52 -3.10
N GLY A 98 -11.70 0.49 -3.28
CA GLY A 98 -12.39 -0.64 -3.91
C GLY A 98 -11.84 -0.93 -5.31
N VAL A 99 -11.73 0.08 -6.17
CA VAL A 99 -11.16 -0.05 -7.51
C VAL A 99 -9.69 -0.47 -7.51
N ARG A 100 -8.94 -0.08 -6.47
CA ARG A 100 -7.54 -0.46 -6.32
C ARG A 100 -7.35 -1.92 -5.88
N LEU A 101 -8.23 -2.41 -5.01
CA LEU A 101 -8.06 -3.72 -4.37
C LEU A 101 -8.84 -4.83 -5.08
N MET A 102 -10.15 -4.61 -5.28
CA MET A 102 -11.09 -5.68 -5.64
C MET A 102 -10.77 -6.39 -6.96
N PRO A 103 -10.41 -5.70 -8.05
CA PRO A 103 -10.19 -6.40 -9.32
C PRO A 103 -9.06 -7.41 -9.28
N ALA A 104 -7.93 -7.04 -8.67
CA ALA A 104 -6.79 -7.94 -8.53
C ALA A 104 -7.10 -9.07 -7.52
N LEU A 105 -7.82 -8.75 -6.43
CA LEU A 105 -8.30 -9.75 -5.48
C LEU A 105 -9.16 -10.82 -6.18
N TRP A 106 -10.13 -10.43 -6.99
CA TRP A 106 -11.02 -11.38 -7.66
C TRP A 106 -10.27 -12.34 -8.59
N VAL A 107 -9.30 -11.82 -9.35
CA VAL A 107 -8.46 -12.67 -10.21
C VAL A 107 -7.58 -13.60 -9.38
N ALA A 108 -6.96 -13.11 -8.30
CA ALA A 108 -6.14 -13.93 -7.43
C ALA A 108 -6.96 -15.03 -6.71
N VAL A 109 -8.16 -14.70 -6.24
CA VAL A 109 -9.09 -15.66 -5.63
C VAL A 109 -9.53 -16.70 -6.65
N LEU A 110 -9.85 -16.31 -7.89
CA LEU A 110 -10.19 -17.26 -8.95
C LEU A 110 -9.05 -18.23 -9.23
N ILE A 111 -7.81 -17.72 -9.36
CA ILE A 111 -6.63 -18.56 -9.55
C ILE A 111 -6.45 -19.52 -8.36
N ALA A 112 -6.52 -19.01 -7.13
CA ALA A 112 -6.35 -19.82 -5.94
C ALA A 112 -7.44 -20.90 -5.82
N TRP A 113 -8.71 -20.55 -6.08
CA TRP A 113 -9.83 -21.47 -6.10
C TRP A 113 -9.64 -22.59 -7.13
N LEU A 114 -9.20 -22.26 -8.34
CA LEU A 114 -8.87 -23.28 -9.37
C LEU A 114 -7.74 -24.19 -8.91
N LEU A 115 -6.69 -23.66 -8.30
CA LEU A 115 -5.58 -24.47 -7.80
C LEU A 115 -5.99 -25.38 -6.64
N VAL A 116 -6.86 -24.91 -5.73
CA VAL A 116 -7.37 -25.70 -4.61
C VAL A 116 -8.28 -26.82 -5.09
N THR A 117 -9.24 -26.51 -5.97
CA THR A 117 -10.18 -27.50 -6.52
C THR A 117 -9.51 -28.57 -7.38
N ASN A 118 -8.37 -28.26 -8.01
CA ASN A 118 -7.55 -29.23 -8.74
C ASN A 118 -6.49 -29.92 -7.85
N GLY A 119 -6.52 -29.68 -6.53
CA GLY A 119 -5.62 -30.33 -5.59
C GLY A 119 -4.15 -29.91 -5.71
N LEU A 120 -3.85 -28.78 -6.37
CA LEU A 120 -2.49 -28.23 -6.53
C LEU A 120 -2.09 -27.30 -5.39
N LEU A 121 -3.06 -26.68 -4.71
CA LEU A 121 -2.87 -25.81 -3.55
C LEU A 121 -3.73 -26.32 -2.38
N SER A 122 -3.17 -26.31 -1.17
CA SER A 122 -3.91 -26.70 0.03
C SER A 122 -4.68 -25.51 0.61
N ALA A 123 -5.89 -25.77 1.11
CA ALA A 123 -6.70 -24.84 1.90
C ALA A 123 -6.98 -25.42 3.29
N ASN A 124 -7.66 -24.67 4.16
CA ASN A 124 -8.09 -25.14 5.49
C ASN A 124 -9.06 -26.32 5.42
N GLN A 125 -9.82 -26.44 4.34
CA GLN A 125 -10.78 -27.51 4.08
C GLN A 125 -11.04 -27.62 2.56
N PRO A 126 -11.62 -28.72 2.07
CA PRO A 126 -12.02 -28.84 0.67
C PRO A 126 -12.89 -27.65 0.24
N ALA A 127 -12.61 -27.11 -0.95
CA ALA A 127 -13.34 -25.96 -1.48
C ALA A 127 -14.47 -26.39 -2.42
N ASP A 128 -15.61 -25.72 -2.33
CA ASP A 128 -16.74 -25.88 -3.25
C ASP A 128 -16.93 -24.64 -4.14
N ALA A 129 -17.98 -24.62 -4.97
CA ALA A 129 -18.29 -23.48 -5.83
C ALA A 129 -18.79 -22.24 -5.05
N ASP A 130 -19.38 -22.44 -3.87
CA ASP A 130 -19.92 -21.39 -3.01
C ASP A 130 -18.76 -20.59 -2.37
N ASP A 131 -17.63 -21.24 -2.11
CA ASP A 131 -16.43 -20.59 -1.57
C ASP A 131 -15.85 -19.50 -2.48
N LEU A 132 -16.09 -19.54 -3.80
CA LEU A 132 -15.56 -18.56 -4.73
C LEU A 132 -16.03 -17.13 -4.39
N TRP A 133 -17.34 -16.93 -4.23
CA TRP A 133 -17.88 -15.60 -3.94
C TRP A 133 -17.62 -15.18 -2.48
N LYS A 134 -17.59 -16.14 -1.54
CA LYS A 134 -17.24 -15.88 -0.14
C LYS A 134 -15.84 -15.30 -0.04
N ASN A 135 -14.86 -15.88 -0.73
CA ASN A 135 -13.49 -15.38 -0.76
C ASN A 135 -13.38 -14.07 -1.56
N ALA A 136 -14.12 -13.93 -2.67
CA ALA A 136 -14.14 -12.71 -3.48
C ALA A 136 -14.65 -11.49 -2.69
N LEU A 137 -15.49 -11.71 -1.68
CA LEU A 137 -16.03 -10.69 -0.78
C LEU A 137 -15.37 -10.66 0.61
N LEU A 138 -14.33 -11.48 0.86
CA LEU A 138 -13.67 -11.63 2.17
C LEU A 138 -14.59 -12.11 3.31
N LEU A 139 -15.68 -12.81 2.96
CA LEU A 139 -16.65 -13.37 3.90
C LEU A 139 -16.29 -14.80 4.34
N ASN A 140 -15.33 -15.43 3.67
CA ASN A 140 -14.83 -16.78 3.95
C ASN A 140 -14.29 -16.95 5.38
N PHE A 141 -14.01 -15.86 6.09
CA PHE A 141 -13.58 -15.92 7.48
C PHE A 141 -14.67 -15.57 8.50
N SER A 142 -15.82 -15.09 8.04
CA SER A 142 -16.97 -14.71 8.88
C SER A 142 -18.09 -15.74 8.81
N ILE A 143 -18.21 -16.43 7.67
CA ILE A 143 -19.17 -17.51 7.47
C ILE A 143 -18.50 -18.82 7.95
N PRO A 144 -19.13 -19.55 8.90
CA PRO A 144 -18.66 -20.87 9.30
C PRO A 144 -18.51 -21.82 8.11
N ASP A 145 -17.64 -22.83 8.26
CA ASP A 145 -17.46 -23.91 7.28
C ASP A 145 -17.17 -23.44 5.86
N SER A 146 -16.50 -22.30 5.71
CA SER A 146 -16.07 -21.78 4.41
C SER A 146 -14.60 -22.09 4.16
N SER A 147 -14.27 -22.50 2.93
CA SER A 147 -12.88 -22.73 2.54
C SER A 147 -12.18 -21.40 2.27
N SER A 148 -11.06 -21.16 2.94
CA SER A 148 -10.16 -20.05 2.71
C SER A 148 -9.15 -20.42 1.61
N VAL A 149 -9.59 -20.31 0.36
CA VAL A 149 -8.76 -20.70 -0.81
C VAL A 149 -7.54 -19.82 -0.98
N LEU A 150 -7.59 -18.57 -0.49
CA LEU A 150 -6.46 -17.65 -0.49
C LEU A 150 -6.23 -17.14 0.94
N GLY A 151 -5.58 -17.96 1.77
CA GLY A 151 -5.37 -17.70 3.19
C GLY A 151 -4.79 -16.32 3.50
N VAL A 152 -3.89 -15.79 2.66
CA VAL A 152 -3.27 -14.47 2.85
C VAL A 152 -4.28 -13.31 2.86
N THR A 153 -5.52 -13.51 2.44
CA THR A 153 -6.55 -12.46 2.46
C THR A 153 -6.96 -12.01 3.87
N TRP A 154 -6.60 -12.72 4.94
CA TRP A 154 -6.93 -12.32 6.31
C TRP A 154 -6.40 -10.91 6.66
N THR A 155 -5.20 -10.54 6.18
CA THR A 155 -4.65 -9.19 6.43
C THR A 155 -5.41 -8.12 5.64
N LEU A 156 -5.96 -8.50 4.48
CA LEU A 156 -6.79 -7.62 3.67
C LEU A 156 -8.11 -7.31 4.39
N THR A 157 -8.65 -8.25 5.16
CA THR A 157 -9.81 -8.01 6.03
C THR A 157 -9.52 -6.93 7.07
N VAL A 158 -8.35 -6.99 7.76
CA VAL A 158 -7.89 -5.91 8.66
C VAL A 158 -7.88 -4.57 7.93
N GLN A 159 -7.39 -4.59 6.69
CA GLN A 159 -7.25 -3.39 5.89
C GLN A 159 -8.59 -2.77 5.47
N VAL A 160 -9.55 -3.59 5.05
CA VAL A 160 -10.90 -3.17 4.68
C VAL A 160 -11.66 -2.66 5.89
N VAL A 161 -11.55 -3.31 7.06
CA VAL A 161 -12.15 -2.82 8.32
C VAL A 161 -11.60 -1.44 8.67
N PHE A 162 -10.28 -1.24 8.59
CA PHE A 162 -9.68 0.07 8.80
C PHE A 162 -10.18 1.11 7.78
N TYR A 163 -10.35 0.75 6.51
CA TYR A 163 -10.83 1.67 5.48
C TYR A 163 -12.29 2.07 5.72
N ALA A 164 -13.15 1.13 6.07
CA ALA A 164 -14.54 1.41 6.43
C ALA A 164 -14.63 2.32 7.67
N PHE A 165 -13.88 1.99 8.73
CA PHE A 165 -13.80 2.81 9.93
C PHE A 165 -13.32 4.24 9.63
N LEU A 166 -12.21 4.36 8.88
CA LEU A 166 -11.65 5.67 8.57
C LEU A 166 -12.58 6.47 7.66
N ALA A 167 -13.25 5.85 6.69
CA ALA A 167 -14.23 6.47 5.82
C ALA A 167 -15.39 7.09 6.62
N ALA A 168 -15.94 6.34 7.58
CA ALA A 168 -16.98 6.82 8.50
C ALA A 168 -16.46 7.97 9.37
N CYS A 169 -15.18 7.90 9.79
CA CYS A 169 -14.56 8.88 10.66
C CYS A 169 -13.93 10.09 9.93
N ILE A 170 -13.98 10.21 8.59
CA ILE A 170 -13.31 11.32 7.87
C ILE A 170 -13.70 12.72 8.39
N PRO A 171 -15.00 13.04 8.64
CA PRO A 171 -15.38 14.34 9.18
C PRO A 171 -14.72 14.61 10.54
N LEU A 172 -14.69 13.58 11.38
CA LEU A 172 -14.11 13.63 12.72
C LEU A 172 -12.58 13.75 12.67
N LEU A 173 -11.93 13.00 11.77
CA LEU A 173 -10.48 13.08 11.50
C LEU A 173 -10.03 14.49 11.09
N ARG A 174 -10.89 15.23 10.38
CA ARG A 174 -10.57 16.60 9.94
C ARG A 174 -10.77 17.62 11.06
N ARG A 175 -11.82 17.46 11.86
CA ARG A 175 -12.16 18.38 12.95
C ARG A 175 -11.30 18.14 14.19
N TRP A 176 -11.17 16.87 14.60
CA TRP A 176 -10.45 16.40 15.77
C TRP A 176 -9.55 15.21 15.40
N PRO A 177 -8.36 15.46 14.85
CA PRO A 177 -7.54 14.42 14.22
C PRO A 177 -7.14 13.26 15.13
N TRP A 178 -7.04 13.47 16.44
CA TRP A 178 -6.72 12.43 17.43
C TRP A 178 -7.91 11.50 17.75
N LEU A 179 -9.15 11.98 17.56
CA LEU A 179 -10.34 11.30 18.08
C LEU A 179 -10.64 9.96 17.41
N PRO A 180 -10.50 9.78 16.08
CA PRO A 180 -10.71 8.47 15.47
C PRO A 180 -9.78 7.39 16.04
N ALA A 181 -8.52 7.72 16.34
CA ALA A 181 -7.58 6.78 16.95
C ALA A 181 -7.98 6.47 18.40
N ALA A 182 -8.46 7.46 19.17
CA ALA A 182 -8.95 7.21 20.52
C ALA A 182 -10.21 6.34 20.56
N ILE A 183 -11.18 6.59 19.66
CA ILE A 183 -12.39 5.76 19.51
C ILE A 183 -12.00 4.33 19.15
N ALA A 184 -11.06 4.17 18.22
CA ALA A 184 -10.56 2.86 17.83
C ALA A 184 -9.89 2.14 19.00
N ALA A 185 -9.05 2.81 19.79
CA ALA A 185 -8.43 2.22 20.97
C ALA A 185 -9.48 1.68 21.96
N SER A 186 -10.53 2.46 22.25
CA SER A 186 -11.63 2.01 23.11
C SER A 186 -12.37 0.82 22.52
N GLY A 187 -12.73 0.87 21.22
CA GLY A 187 -13.41 -0.23 20.54
C GLY A 187 -12.59 -1.51 20.49
N ILE A 188 -11.30 -1.41 20.17
CA ILE A 188 -10.34 -2.53 20.19
C ILE A 188 -10.25 -3.13 21.60
N SER A 189 -10.13 -2.30 22.64
CA SER A 189 -10.06 -2.80 24.03
C SER A 189 -11.28 -3.62 24.41
N VAL A 190 -12.49 -3.16 24.04
CA VAL A 190 -13.75 -3.88 24.27
C VAL A 190 -13.80 -5.17 23.46
N LEU A 191 -13.43 -5.13 22.18
CA LEU A 191 -13.44 -6.30 21.31
C LEU A 191 -12.42 -7.37 21.73
N ILE A 192 -11.25 -6.99 22.24
CA ILE A 192 -10.29 -7.94 22.84
C ILE A 192 -10.95 -8.64 24.04
N SER A 193 -11.59 -7.88 24.93
CA SER A 193 -12.29 -8.46 26.08
C SER A 193 -13.41 -9.42 25.66
N PHE A 194 -14.22 -9.02 24.68
CA PHE A 194 -15.36 -9.81 24.20
C PHE A 194 -14.95 -11.08 23.46
N THR A 195 -13.94 -10.99 22.60
CA THR A 195 -13.45 -12.16 21.85
C THR A 195 -12.77 -13.21 22.73
N ASN A 196 -12.28 -12.84 23.92
CA ASN A 196 -11.76 -13.80 24.90
C ASN A 196 -12.85 -14.68 25.55
N THR A 197 -14.12 -14.30 25.45
CA THR A 197 -15.20 -15.01 26.16
C THR A 197 -15.96 -16.00 25.27
N VAL A 198 -15.73 -15.98 23.96
CA VAL A 198 -16.50 -16.79 23.00
C VAL A 198 -15.56 -17.58 22.11
N ASP A 199 -15.60 -18.89 22.25
CA ASP A 199 -14.77 -19.81 21.47
C ASP A 199 -15.52 -20.30 20.23
N SER A 200 -15.25 -19.67 19.07
CA SER A 200 -15.78 -20.09 17.77
C SER A 200 -14.89 -19.59 16.64
N ILE A 201 -14.93 -20.28 15.49
CA ILE A 201 -14.12 -19.95 14.31
C ILE A 201 -14.29 -18.48 13.87
N PRO A 202 -15.52 -17.91 13.73
CA PRO A 202 -15.67 -16.50 13.38
C PRO A 202 -15.10 -15.55 14.44
N MET A 203 -15.14 -15.93 15.72
CA MET A 203 -14.58 -15.13 16.80
C MET A 203 -13.05 -15.16 16.81
N HIS A 204 -12.42 -16.29 16.47
CA HIS A 204 -10.96 -16.36 16.27
C HIS A 204 -10.50 -15.46 15.12
N HIS A 205 -11.28 -15.39 14.03
CA HIS A 205 -10.96 -14.47 12.95
C HIS A 205 -11.15 -13.01 13.37
N LEU A 206 -12.26 -12.67 14.03
CA LEU A 206 -12.46 -11.33 14.58
C LEU A 206 -11.34 -10.96 15.55
N ARG A 207 -10.91 -11.89 16.39
CA ARG A 207 -9.78 -11.73 17.30
C ARG A 207 -8.49 -11.45 16.54
N THR A 208 -8.22 -12.19 15.47
CA THR A 208 -7.09 -11.90 14.58
C THR A 208 -7.16 -10.46 14.09
N ILE A 209 -8.30 -10.03 13.52
CA ILE A 209 -8.45 -8.66 13.02
C ILE A 209 -8.14 -7.63 14.10
N VAL A 210 -8.74 -7.80 15.28
CA VAL A 210 -8.63 -6.87 16.40
C VAL A 210 -7.20 -6.81 16.97
N THR A 211 -6.45 -7.92 16.90
CA THR A 211 -5.05 -7.99 17.33
C THR A 211 -4.14 -7.12 16.45
N PHE A 212 -4.41 -7.07 15.14
CA PHE A 212 -3.58 -6.35 14.16
C PHE A 212 -4.05 -4.91 13.87
N LEU A 213 -5.29 -4.56 14.18
CA LEU A 213 -5.81 -3.19 14.03
C LEU A 213 -4.93 -2.11 14.70
N PRO A 214 -4.42 -2.30 15.94
CA PRO A 214 -3.56 -1.31 16.59
C PRO A 214 -2.35 -0.88 15.75
N VAL A 215 -1.76 -1.82 14.99
CA VAL A 215 -0.60 -1.56 14.13
C VAL A 215 -0.94 -0.52 13.05
N VAL A 216 -2.13 -0.61 12.46
CA VAL A 216 -2.60 0.35 11.46
C VAL A 216 -2.83 1.74 12.08
N PHE A 217 -3.40 1.78 13.29
CA PHE A 217 -3.62 3.04 14.01
C PHE A 217 -2.33 3.72 14.47
N ILE A 218 -1.29 2.96 14.82
CA ILE A 218 0.06 3.51 15.03
C ILE A 218 0.55 4.21 13.76
N GLY A 219 0.37 3.59 12.58
CA GLY A 219 0.66 4.22 11.29
C GLY A 219 -0.14 5.51 11.05
N GLN A 220 -1.43 5.51 11.38
CA GLN A 220 -2.28 6.71 11.34
C GLN A 220 -1.70 7.84 12.21
N LEU A 221 -1.34 7.54 13.46
CA LEU A 221 -0.78 8.52 14.40
C LEU A 221 0.56 9.09 13.90
N VAL A 222 1.43 8.25 13.34
CA VAL A 222 2.67 8.70 12.68
C VAL A 222 2.35 9.70 11.56
N SER A 223 1.35 9.42 10.71
CA SER A 223 0.92 10.38 9.66
C SER A 223 0.40 11.69 10.26
N LEU A 224 -0.38 11.64 11.33
CA LEU A 224 -0.95 12.82 11.98
C LEU A 224 0.12 13.73 12.62
N VAL A 225 1.09 13.14 13.32
CA VAL A 225 2.24 13.87 13.89
C VAL A 225 3.06 14.51 12.77
N ARG A 226 3.35 13.76 11.69
CA ARG A 226 4.10 14.29 10.54
C ARG A 226 3.39 15.43 9.82
N LYS A 227 2.06 15.38 9.74
CA LYS A 227 1.22 16.46 9.20
C LYS A 227 1.02 17.63 10.17
N ARG A 228 1.62 17.59 11.37
CA ARG A 228 1.43 18.58 12.44
C ARG A 228 -0.05 18.78 12.82
N LYS A 229 -0.85 17.71 12.71
CA LYS A 229 -2.28 17.72 13.07
C LYS A 229 -2.54 17.38 14.53
N ILE A 230 -1.57 16.73 15.17
CA ILE A 230 -1.52 16.47 16.61
C ILE A 230 -0.10 16.75 17.10
N ASN A 231 0.05 17.09 18.38
CA ASN A 231 1.39 17.25 18.97
C ASN A 231 2.09 15.87 19.05
N PRO A 232 3.43 15.82 19.00
CA PRO A 232 4.16 14.57 19.10
C PRO A 232 3.87 13.80 20.39
N LEU A 233 3.68 14.49 21.51
CA LEU A 233 3.41 13.87 22.80
C LEU A 233 2.08 13.09 22.82
N ALA A 234 0.98 13.66 22.33
CA ALA A 234 -0.29 12.93 22.21
C ALA A 234 -0.20 11.80 21.18
N GLY A 235 0.56 12.01 20.10
CA GLY A 235 0.85 10.94 19.13
C GLY A 235 1.56 9.75 19.77
N VAL A 236 2.57 10.01 20.60
CA VAL A 236 3.31 8.97 21.36
C VAL A 236 2.41 8.34 22.42
N ALA A 237 1.65 9.12 23.19
CA ALA A 237 0.77 8.60 24.23
C ALA A 237 -0.32 7.69 23.65
N LEU A 238 -1.04 8.13 22.61
CA LEU A 238 -2.02 7.29 21.92
C LEU A 238 -1.36 6.11 21.21
N GLY A 239 -0.15 6.28 20.67
CA GLY A 239 0.62 5.22 20.05
C GLY A 239 1.00 4.13 21.05
N ALA A 240 1.40 4.52 22.27
CA ALA A 240 1.70 3.62 23.37
C ALA A 240 0.45 2.84 23.82
N VAL A 241 -0.73 3.48 23.83
CA VAL A 241 -2.01 2.80 24.10
C VAL A 241 -2.27 1.72 23.04
N HIS A 242 -2.12 2.02 21.75
CA HIS A 242 -2.30 1.02 20.69
C HIS A 242 -1.25 -0.10 20.76
N PHE A 243 0.01 0.25 21.04
CA PHE A 243 1.06 -0.73 21.25
C PHE A 243 0.70 -1.68 22.40
N TRP A 244 0.25 -1.13 23.53
CA TRP A 244 -0.18 -1.92 24.68
C TRP A 244 -1.40 -2.79 24.38
N LEU A 245 -2.37 -2.29 23.60
CA LEU A 245 -3.50 -3.11 23.15
C LEU A 245 -3.05 -4.29 22.28
N GLY A 246 -2.07 -4.09 21.39
CA GLY A 246 -1.47 -5.18 20.62
C GLY A 246 -0.77 -6.20 21.52
N VAL A 247 0.03 -5.74 22.50
CA VAL A 247 0.68 -6.60 23.48
C VAL A 247 -0.35 -7.38 24.31
N ARG A 248 -1.39 -6.71 24.81
CA ARG A 248 -2.49 -7.34 25.54
C ARG A 248 -3.19 -8.42 24.70
N ALA A 249 -3.46 -8.14 23.43
CA ALA A 249 -4.12 -9.09 22.53
C ALA A 249 -3.31 -10.38 22.40
N VAL A 250 -1.99 -10.27 22.24
CA VAL A 250 -1.03 -11.40 22.15
C VAL A 250 -0.94 -12.15 23.48
N LEU A 251 -0.78 -11.44 24.61
CA LEU A 251 -0.63 -12.07 25.93
C LEU A 251 -1.88 -12.78 26.44
N THR A 252 -3.04 -12.48 25.85
CA THR A 252 -4.33 -13.06 26.27
C THR A 252 -4.89 -14.05 25.25
N TRP A 253 -4.09 -14.46 24.26
CA TRP A 253 -4.49 -15.46 23.28
C TRP A 253 -3.28 -16.25 22.78
N GLU A 254 -3.24 -17.55 23.11
CA GLU A 254 -2.11 -18.43 22.82
C GLU A 254 -1.94 -18.70 21.31
N ASP A 255 -3.05 -18.75 20.56
CA ASP A 255 -3.02 -18.97 19.10
C ASP A 255 -2.65 -17.72 18.30
N THR A 256 -2.15 -16.67 18.95
CA THR A 256 -1.76 -15.46 18.23
C THR A 256 -0.62 -15.79 17.26
N PRO A 257 -0.78 -15.52 15.94
CA PRO A 257 0.16 -16.00 14.90
C PRO A 257 1.63 -15.61 15.07
N ASP A 258 1.94 -14.61 15.91
CA ASP A 258 3.25 -13.99 15.98
C ASP A 258 4.01 -14.14 17.33
N GLY A 259 3.43 -14.84 18.31
CA GLY A 259 4.12 -15.32 19.51
C GLY A 259 4.85 -14.25 20.37
N PRO A 260 5.82 -14.65 21.22
CA PRO A 260 6.47 -13.79 22.22
C PRO A 260 7.37 -12.70 21.62
N GLY A 261 7.70 -12.78 20.32
CA GLY A 261 8.51 -11.80 19.60
C GLY A 261 7.72 -10.58 19.08
N TYR A 262 6.40 -10.57 19.19
CA TYR A 262 5.53 -9.54 18.61
C TYR A 262 5.92 -8.11 19.03
N ALA A 263 6.04 -7.85 20.33
CA ALA A 263 6.30 -6.51 20.86
C ALA A 263 7.63 -5.92 20.37
N ARG A 264 8.70 -6.74 20.40
CA ARG A 264 10.04 -6.36 19.93
C ARG A 264 10.04 -6.10 18.43
N THR A 265 9.39 -6.97 17.66
CA THR A 265 9.27 -6.84 16.21
C THR A 265 8.50 -5.59 15.84
N LEU A 266 7.36 -5.30 16.47
CA LEU A 266 6.58 -4.09 16.24
C LEU A 266 7.37 -2.82 16.54
N LEU A 267 8.14 -2.81 17.64
CA LEU A 267 8.98 -1.66 18.00
C LEU A 267 10.08 -1.42 16.96
N LEU A 268 10.74 -2.48 16.50
CA LEU A 268 11.76 -2.42 15.44
C LEU A 268 11.14 -1.90 14.13
N LEU A 269 9.97 -2.41 13.75
CA LEU A 269 9.25 -1.96 12.56
C LEU A 269 8.87 -0.48 12.65
N LEU A 270 8.43 -0.01 13.81
CA LEU A 270 8.12 1.41 14.04
C LEU A 270 9.37 2.29 13.87
N LEU A 271 10.51 1.85 14.41
CA LEU A 271 11.79 2.54 14.24
C LEU A 271 12.19 2.60 12.76
N ILE A 272 12.15 1.46 12.06
CA ILE A 272 12.45 1.38 10.62
C ILE A 272 11.50 2.28 9.82
N LEU A 273 10.20 2.26 10.11
CA LEU A 273 9.22 3.12 9.46
C LEU A 273 9.60 4.60 9.63
N VAL A 274 9.89 5.05 10.86
CA VAL A 274 10.25 6.44 11.13
C VAL A 274 11.54 6.84 10.39
N LEU A 275 12.55 5.98 10.37
CA LEU A 275 13.80 6.22 9.64
C LEU A 275 13.58 6.27 8.13
N CYS A 276 12.93 5.26 7.54
CA CYS A 276 12.59 5.21 6.12
C CYS A 276 11.67 6.35 5.71
N SER A 277 10.79 6.82 6.60
CA SER A 277 9.88 7.91 6.30
C SER A 277 10.57 9.25 6.00
N LYS A 278 11.80 9.42 6.50
CA LYS A 278 12.69 10.56 6.24
C LYS A 278 13.68 10.30 5.11
N ALA A 279 13.82 9.04 4.68
CA ALA A 279 14.76 8.67 3.63
C ALA A 279 14.33 9.24 2.28
N SER A 280 15.23 10.02 1.68
CA SER A 280 15.10 10.58 0.33
C SER A 280 16.41 10.43 -0.45
N GLY A 281 17.20 9.39 -0.16
CA GLY A 281 18.46 9.13 -0.85
C GLY A 281 18.30 8.68 -2.32
N ARG A 282 19.43 8.49 -3.01
CA ARG A 282 19.46 8.01 -4.41
C ARG A 282 18.70 6.70 -4.61
N ILE A 283 18.85 5.76 -3.67
CA ILE A 283 18.16 4.46 -3.69
C ILE A 283 16.64 4.64 -3.62
N ALA A 284 16.15 5.51 -2.73
CA ALA A 284 14.71 5.73 -2.57
C ALA A 284 14.06 6.34 -3.82
N ARG A 285 14.82 7.12 -4.60
CA ARG A 285 14.37 7.70 -5.87
C ARG A 285 14.64 6.80 -7.09
N ALA A 286 15.26 5.64 -6.90
CA ALA A 286 15.61 4.78 -8.02
C ALA A 286 14.36 4.28 -8.75
N ARG A 287 14.41 4.27 -10.08
CA ARG A 287 13.27 3.87 -10.92
C ARG A 287 12.80 2.46 -10.61
N TRP A 288 13.72 1.53 -10.37
CA TRP A 288 13.39 0.13 -10.06
C TRP A 288 12.60 -0.01 -8.75
N VAL A 289 12.88 0.80 -7.73
CA VAL A 289 12.10 0.83 -6.49
C VAL A 289 10.67 1.26 -6.77
N SER A 290 10.47 2.34 -7.53
CA SER A 290 9.11 2.79 -7.87
C SER A 290 8.35 1.79 -8.74
N VAL A 291 9.04 1.11 -9.66
CA VAL A 291 8.46 0.04 -10.47
C VAL A 291 7.99 -1.09 -9.56
N LEU A 292 8.86 -1.63 -8.72
CA LEU A 292 8.56 -2.77 -7.86
C LEU A 292 7.50 -2.42 -6.80
N ALA A 293 7.59 -1.24 -6.18
CA ALA A 293 6.63 -0.74 -5.20
C ALA A 293 5.20 -0.65 -5.76
N LYS A 294 5.02 -0.42 -7.07
CA LYS A 294 3.70 -0.43 -7.70
C LYS A 294 3.11 -1.84 -7.86
N ARG A 295 3.95 -2.87 -7.83
CA ARG A 295 3.57 -4.29 -8.00
C ARG A 295 3.47 -5.04 -6.68
N THR A 296 3.79 -4.41 -5.55
CA THR A 296 3.79 -5.08 -4.24
C THR A 296 2.43 -5.67 -3.88
N TYR A 297 1.32 -5.08 -4.37
CA TYR A 297 0.00 -5.64 -4.16
C TYR A 297 -0.25 -6.90 -4.98
N ALA A 298 0.10 -6.90 -6.28
CA ALA A 298 0.03 -8.10 -7.10
C ALA A 298 0.93 -9.22 -6.58
N ILE A 299 2.17 -8.89 -6.16
CA ILE A 299 3.09 -9.84 -5.50
C ILE A 299 2.44 -10.39 -4.23
N TYR A 300 1.87 -9.52 -3.40
CA TYR A 300 1.18 -9.93 -2.17
C TYR A 300 0.03 -10.91 -2.43
N LEU A 301 -0.77 -10.70 -3.47
CA LEU A 301 -1.88 -11.63 -3.75
C LEU A 301 -1.40 -12.95 -4.37
N LEU A 302 -0.39 -12.91 -5.23
CA LEU A 302 0.00 -14.05 -6.04
C LEU A 302 1.15 -14.88 -5.47
N HIS A 303 1.85 -14.43 -4.43
CA HIS A 303 3.03 -15.15 -3.95
C HIS A 303 2.76 -16.61 -3.56
N VAL A 304 1.70 -16.90 -2.79
CA VAL A 304 1.32 -18.27 -2.44
C VAL A 304 0.79 -19.07 -3.65
N PRO A 305 -0.25 -18.63 -4.38
CA PRO A 305 -0.81 -19.42 -5.47
C PRO A 305 0.15 -19.60 -6.65
N MET A 306 1.16 -18.74 -6.81
CA MET A 306 2.22 -18.95 -7.81
C MET A 306 3.38 -19.79 -7.28
N ALA A 307 3.78 -19.63 -6.02
CA ALA A 307 4.94 -20.34 -5.50
C ALA A 307 4.67 -21.79 -5.14
N PHE A 308 3.60 -22.06 -4.37
CA PHE A 308 3.42 -23.37 -3.75
C PHE A 308 3.15 -24.48 -4.76
N PRO A 309 2.31 -24.29 -5.80
CA PRO A 309 2.15 -25.31 -6.84
C PRO A 309 3.45 -25.59 -7.60
N VAL A 310 4.22 -24.54 -7.93
CA VAL A 310 5.51 -24.68 -8.61
C VAL A 310 6.49 -25.47 -7.75
N LEU A 311 6.61 -25.13 -6.47
CA LEU A 311 7.46 -25.85 -5.53
C LEU A 311 7.04 -27.31 -5.40
N ARG A 312 5.74 -27.57 -5.23
CA ARG A 312 5.20 -28.92 -5.11
C ARG A 312 5.47 -29.79 -6.34
N LEU A 313 5.32 -29.24 -7.54
CA LEU A 313 5.48 -29.99 -8.79
C LEU A 313 6.94 -30.14 -9.21
N LEU A 314 7.78 -29.12 -8.99
CA LEU A 314 9.15 -29.11 -9.51
C LEU A 314 10.20 -29.57 -8.49
N THR A 315 9.94 -29.48 -7.18
CA THR A 315 10.92 -29.93 -6.18
C THR A 315 11.32 -31.41 -6.36
N PRO A 316 10.40 -32.34 -6.65
CA PRO A 316 10.76 -33.74 -6.93
C PRO A 316 11.60 -33.92 -8.20
N GLU A 317 11.44 -33.06 -9.20
CA GLU A 317 12.03 -33.21 -10.55
C GLU A 317 13.40 -32.54 -10.69
N ILE A 318 13.54 -31.31 -10.18
CA ILE A 318 14.73 -30.46 -10.37
C ILE A 318 15.40 -30.06 -9.05
N GLY A 319 14.87 -30.52 -7.92
CA GLY A 319 15.34 -30.17 -6.58
C GLY A 319 14.86 -28.80 -6.09
N PHE A 320 14.85 -28.65 -4.77
CA PHE A 320 14.27 -27.49 -4.08
C PHE A 320 14.90 -26.15 -4.49
N GLY A 321 16.23 -26.10 -4.64
CA GLY A 321 16.95 -24.87 -4.99
C GLY A 321 16.52 -24.29 -6.35
N TRP A 322 16.42 -25.14 -7.38
CA TRP A 322 15.95 -24.70 -8.69
C TRP A 322 14.44 -24.42 -8.70
N ALA A 323 13.65 -25.20 -7.96
CA ALA A 323 12.22 -24.96 -7.81
C ALA A 323 11.92 -23.58 -7.18
N ILE A 324 12.75 -23.09 -6.24
CA ILE A 324 12.65 -21.72 -5.71
C ILE A 324 12.88 -20.67 -6.81
N LEU A 325 13.90 -20.85 -7.65
CA LEU A 325 14.17 -19.87 -8.71
C LEU A 325 13.01 -19.80 -9.72
N VAL A 326 12.43 -20.95 -10.07
CA VAL A 326 11.26 -21.01 -10.95
C VAL A 326 10.03 -20.41 -10.25
N SER A 327 9.85 -20.64 -8.95
CA SER A 327 8.73 -20.08 -8.20
C SER A 327 8.81 -18.56 -8.09
N LEU A 328 10.00 -18.01 -7.83
CA LEU A 328 10.23 -16.55 -7.85
C LEU A 328 9.97 -15.94 -9.22
N LEU A 329 10.35 -16.63 -10.30
CA LEU A 329 10.03 -16.21 -11.66
C LEU A 329 8.52 -16.24 -11.91
N ALA A 330 7.82 -17.29 -11.49
CA ALA A 330 6.37 -17.40 -11.61
C ALA A 330 5.64 -16.27 -10.85
N ILE A 331 6.09 -15.93 -9.64
CA ILE A 331 5.58 -14.79 -8.88
C ILE A 331 5.80 -13.48 -9.66
N ALA A 332 7.02 -13.24 -10.16
CA ALA A 332 7.35 -12.02 -10.88
C ALA A 332 6.53 -11.85 -12.16
N VAL A 333 6.39 -12.92 -12.96
CA VAL A 333 5.59 -12.93 -14.19
C VAL A 333 4.11 -12.74 -13.85
N GLY A 334 3.55 -13.52 -12.93
CA GLY A 334 2.15 -13.42 -12.51
C GLY A 334 1.81 -12.03 -11.98
N ALA A 335 2.67 -11.45 -11.15
CA ALA A 335 2.49 -10.10 -10.63
C ALA A 335 2.55 -9.02 -11.72
N GLU A 336 3.44 -9.15 -12.71
CA GLU A 336 3.51 -8.21 -13.83
C GLU A 336 2.27 -8.30 -14.72
N LEU A 337 1.79 -9.51 -14.99
CA LEU A 337 0.56 -9.73 -15.76
C LEU A 337 -0.65 -9.14 -15.05
N LEU A 338 -0.84 -9.45 -13.77
CA LEU A 338 -1.96 -8.93 -12.98
C LEU A 338 -1.92 -7.40 -12.91
N TYR A 339 -0.73 -6.82 -12.69
CA TYR A 339 -0.55 -5.38 -12.64
C TYR A 339 -0.89 -4.69 -13.98
N ARG A 340 -0.35 -5.19 -15.10
CA ARG A 340 -0.50 -4.56 -16.41
C ARG A 340 -1.89 -4.74 -17.01
N PHE A 341 -2.49 -5.91 -16.85
CA PHE A 341 -3.73 -6.27 -17.53
C PHE A 341 -4.98 -6.08 -16.68
N VAL A 342 -4.86 -6.00 -15.35
CA VAL A 342 -6.01 -5.85 -14.46
C VAL A 342 -5.94 -4.55 -13.67
N GLU A 343 -4.89 -4.35 -12.87
CA GLU A 343 -4.82 -3.17 -11.99
C GLU A 343 -4.74 -1.85 -12.77
N GLN A 344 -3.79 -1.74 -13.69
CA GLN A 344 -3.51 -0.50 -14.42
C GLN A 344 -4.68 -0.05 -15.32
N PRO A 345 -5.32 -0.93 -16.12
CA PRO A 345 -6.42 -0.55 -16.99
C PRO A 345 -7.65 -0.11 -16.18
N ILE A 346 -8.00 -0.85 -15.13
CA ILE A 346 -9.18 -0.54 -14.30
C ILE A 346 -8.98 0.76 -13.51
N ALA A 347 -7.79 0.95 -12.92
CA ALA A 347 -7.45 2.22 -12.26
C ALA A 347 -7.39 3.40 -13.25
N GLY A 348 -7.00 3.15 -14.51
CA GLY A 348 -7.04 4.14 -15.59
C GLY A 348 -8.47 4.53 -15.96
N ALA A 349 -9.32 3.54 -16.20
CA ALA A 349 -10.72 3.71 -16.56
C ALA A 349 -11.51 4.47 -15.48
N TYR A 350 -11.31 4.11 -14.20
CA TYR A 350 -11.96 4.81 -13.09
C TYR A 350 -11.52 6.27 -12.98
N ARG A 351 -10.22 6.56 -13.11
CA ARG A 351 -9.72 7.96 -13.10
C ARG A 351 -10.30 8.78 -14.26
N HIS A 352 -10.48 8.17 -15.42
CA HIS A 352 -11.11 8.82 -16.56
C HIS A 352 -12.59 9.11 -16.32
N TRP A 353 -13.33 8.14 -15.79
CA TRP A 353 -14.73 8.30 -15.39
C TRP A 353 -14.90 9.41 -14.35
N GLU A 354 -14.04 9.45 -13.33
CA GLU A 354 -14.07 10.46 -12.27
C GLU A 354 -13.85 11.87 -12.83
N ARG A 355 -12.87 12.05 -13.74
CA ARG A 355 -12.62 13.34 -14.42
C ARG A 355 -13.81 13.79 -15.25
N ARG A 356 -14.42 12.88 -16.02
CA ARG A 356 -15.62 13.17 -16.84
C ARG A 356 -16.82 13.58 -15.98
N ARG A 357 -17.00 12.94 -14.82
CA ARG A 357 -18.10 13.27 -13.89
C ARG A 357 -17.89 14.65 -13.25
N ALA A 358 -16.65 14.97 -12.89
CA ALA A 358 -16.29 16.28 -12.36
C ALA A 358 -16.52 17.40 -13.40
N SER A 359 -16.17 17.19 -14.67
CA SER A 359 -16.41 18.17 -15.73
C SER A 359 -17.89 18.39 -16.03
N ARG A 360 -18.73 17.33 -15.96
CA ARG A 360 -20.19 17.44 -16.15
C ARG A 360 -20.86 18.20 -15.02
N SER A 361 -20.53 17.88 -13.76
CA SER A 361 -21.06 18.60 -12.59
C SER A 361 -20.60 20.06 -12.50
N GLY A 362 -19.48 20.42 -13.13
CA GLY A 362 -19.03 21.82 -13.27
C GLY A 362 -19.79 22.60 -14.35
N LYS A 363 -20.25 21.91 -15.41
CA LYS A 363 -21.02 22.50 -16.51
C LYS A 363 -22.46 22.79 -16.10
N ASP A 364 -23.12 21.87 -15.40
CA ASP A 364 -24.49 22.07 -14.88
C ASP A 364 -24.61 23.21 -13.85
N ARG A 365 -23.49 23.61 -13.21
CA ARG A 365 -23.46 24.77 -12.30
C ARG A 365 -23.29 26.11 -13.03
N HIS A 366 -22.81 26.10 -14.27
CA HIS A 366 -22.66 27.31 -15.08
C HIS A 366 -23.95 27.63 -15.86
N ASP A 367 -24.73 26.60 -16.20
CA ASP A 367 -25.99 26.76 -16.95
C ASP A 367 -27.20 27.11 -16.04
N GLY A 368 -27.03 27.16 -14.72
CA GLY A 368 -28.10 27.41 -13.72
C GLY A 368 -28.23 28.85 -13.21
N HIS A 369 -27.29 29.75 -13.53
CA HIS A 369 -27.40 31.17 -13.22
C HIS A 369 -26.54 31.99 -14.18
N THR A 370 -27.15 32.49 -15.25
CA THR A 370 -26.82 33.81 -15.81
C THR A 370 -27.92 34.23 -16.79
N VAL A 371 -28.70 35.22 -16.35
CA VAL A 371 -29.28 36.21 -17.26
C VAL A 371 -28.12 36.79 -18.06
N SER A 372 -28.15 36.59 -19.38
CA SER A 372 -27.15 37.12 -20.31
C SER A 372 -27.36 38.62 -20.50
N VAL A 373 -26.50 39.42 -19.90
CA VAL A 373 -26.21 40.77 -20.40
C VAL A 373 -25.24 40.61 -21.58
N PRO A 374 -25.47 41.23 -22.75
CA PRO A 374 -24.60 41.02 -23.91
C PRO A 374 -23.26 41.75 -23.71
N TYR A 375 -22.16 41.00 -23.81
CA TYR A 375 -20.80 41.54 -23.91
C TYR A 375 -20.48 41.81 -25.39
N SER A 376 -20.15 43.07 -25.72
CA SER A 376 -19.70 43.48 -27.05
C SER A 376 -18.28 42.98 -27.35
N PRO A 377 -17.97 42.49 -28.57
CA PRO A 377 -16.63 42.07 -28.93
C PRO A 377 -15.75 43.27 -29.31
N VAL A 378 -14.63 43.44 -28.61
CA VAL A 378 -13.55 44.34 -29.05
C VAL A 378 -12.85 43.69 -30.25
N THR A 379 -13.02 44.31 -31.41
CA THR A 379 -12.35 43.99 -32.67
C THR A 379 -10.94 44.59 -32.64
N VAL A 380 -9.91 43.74 -32.77
CA VAL A 380 -8.54 44.19 -33.05
C VAL A 380 -8.43 44.43 -34.56
N LYS A 381 -8.43 45.70 -34.97
CA LYS A 381 -8.06 46.13 -36.33
C LYS A 381 -6.55 45.92 -36.50
N GLY A 382 -6.19 45.17 -37.54
CA GLY A 382 -4.82 45.13 -38.05
C GLY A 382 -4.47 46.44 -38.76
N THR A 383 -3.28 46.95 -38.48
CA THR A 383 -2.59 47.92 -39.33
C THR A 383 -1.28 47.27 -39.76
N GLY A 384 -1.24 46.86 -41.02
CA GLY A 384 -0.01 46.58 -41.72
C GLY A 384 0.47 47.87 -42.38
N GLU A 385 1.71 48.26 -42.10
CA GLU A 385 2.46 49.16 -42.97
C GLU A 385 3.91 48.68 -43.01
N ARG A 386 4.38 48.46 -44.24
CA ARG A 386 5.74 48.04 -44.63
C ARG A 386 6.73 49.20 -44.43
N PRO A 387 8.04 48.89 -44.43
CA PRO A 387 8.98 49.75 -45.16
C PRO A 387 9.73 48.98 -46.26
N SER A 388 9.86 49.64 -47.40
CA SER A 388 10.74 49.27 -48.52
C SER A 388 12.18 49.77 -48.29
N PRO A 389 13.20 49.25 -49.02
CA PRO A 389 14.62 49.36 -48.67
C PRO A 389 15.41 50.37 -49.53
N THR A 390 16.54 50.87 -49.01
CA THR A 390 17.80 51.38 -49.67
C THR A 390 18.44 52.42 -48.73
N GLY A 391 19.76 52.55 -48.50
CA GLY A 391 20.96 51.93 -49.04
C GLY A 391 22.22 52.54 -48.35
N ALA A 392 23.39 52.02 -48.72
CA ALA A 392 24.75 52.58 -48.61
C ALA A 392 25.45 52.71 -47.23
N ALA A 393 26.53 51.91 -47.08
CA ALA A 393 27.73 52.18 -46.27
C ALA A 393 28.65 53.20 -47.04
N PRO A 394 29.78 53.76 -46.54
CA PRO A 394 30.86 53.10 -45.75
C PRO A 394 31.62 53.98 -44.71
N GLY A 395 32.54 53.37 -43.93
CA GLY A 395 33.58 54.09 -43.18
C GLY A 395 34.28 53.25 -42.09
N VAL A 396 35.61 53.10 -42.19
CA VAL A 396 36.51 52.16 -41.48
C VAL A 396 37.26 52.88 -40.31
N PRO A 397 38.32 52.34 -39.68
CA PRO A 397 38.40 51.60 -38.39
C PRO A 397 39.14 52.34 -37.24
N HIS A 398 39.18 51.77 -36.02
CA HIS A 398 40.39 51.80 -35.17
C HIS A 398 40.39 50.70 -34.07
N ARG A 399 41.53 50.01 -33.95
CA ARG A 399 42.00 49.09 -32.86
C ARG A 399 42.94 49.91 -31.92
N PRO A 400 43.60 49.36 -30.88
CA PRO A 400 43.27 48.45 -29.75
C PRO A 400 43.84 49.02 -28.39
N GLN A 401 44.09 48.16 -27.38
CA GLN A 401 44.87 48.37 -26.11
C GLN A 401 44.01 48.65 -24.85
N GLN A 402 44.35 48.26 -23.62
CA GLN A 402 45.37 47.40 -23.02
C GLN A 402 44.90 47.08 -21.59
N ALA A 403 45.42 45.98 -21.04
CA ALA A 403 45.27 45.58 -19.64
C ALA A 403 46.24 46.34 -18.70
N VAL A 404 45.98 46.16 -17.39
CA VAL A 404 46.90 46.27 -16.22
C VAL A 404 46.91 47.60 -15.44
N ARG A 405 46.34 47.56 -14.21
CA ARG A 405 46.98 47.82 -12.88
C ARG A 405 45.88 47.94 -11.81
N GLU A 406 45.80 47.08 -10.79
CA GLU A 406 46.64 46.90 -9.57
C GLU A 406 46.14 47.69 -8.35
N ARG A 407 46.11 46.97 -7.20
CA ARG A 407 45.98 47.40 -5.78
C ARG A 407 44.54 47.66 -5.32
N ARG A 408 44.05 47.04 -4.25
CA ARG A 408 44.69 46.56 -3.00
C ARG A 408 43.96 45.35 -2.44
#